data_AF-A0A519E896-F1
#
_entry.id   AF-A0A519E896-F1
#
_cell.length_a   1.000
_cell.length_b   1.000
_cell.length_c   1.000
_cell.angle_alpha   90.00
_cell.angle_beta   90.00
_cell.angle_gamma   90.00
#
_symmetry.space_group_name_H-M   'P 1'
#
loop_
_entity.id
_entity.type
_entity.pdbx_description
1 polymer ?
#
loop_
_entity_poly.entity_id
_entity_poly.type
_entity_poly.pdbx_seq_one_letter_code
_entity_poly.pdbx_strand_id
1 'polypeptide(L)' 'MSDLGANVTIVERASGDPARQFPDFHALLNRNKKTVVFDLKTELGKEALRRMIKDTDVLSEGFRPST' A
#
# COMPACT_ATOMS: atom_id res chain seq x y z
N MET A 1 4.02 -11.09 6.56
CA MET A 1 5.00 -10.99 5.46
C MET A 1 6.22 -10.20 5.87
N SER A 2 6.11 -8.93 6.26
CA SER A 2 7.31 -8.12 6.60
C SER A 2 8.11 -8.67 7.78
N ASP A 3 7.43 -9.12 8.85
CA ASP A 3 8.09 -9.79 9.98
C ASP A 3 8.77 -11.13 9.61
N LEU A 4 8.51 -11.66 8.41
CA LEU A 4 9.14 -12.87 7.87
C LEU A 4 10.25 -12.54 6.85
N GLY A 5 10.72 -11.28 6.81
CA GLY A 5 11.82 -10.83 5.95
C GLY A 5 11.41 -10.26 4.58
N ALA A 6 10.11 -10.18 4.27
CA ALA A 6 9.67 -9.58 3.01
C ALA A 6 9.81 -8.05 3.02
N ASN A 7 10.26 -7.48 1.89
CA ASN A 7 10.16 -6.05 1.65
C ASN A 7 8.72 -5.71 1.24
N VAL A 8 7.98 -5.02 2.12
CA VAL A 8 6.55 -4.74 1.92
C VAL A 8 6.34 -3.23 1.81
N THR A 9 5.71 -2.82 0.71
CA THR A 9 5.31 -1.43 0.46
C THR A 9 3.78 -1.33 0.43
N ILE A 10 3.22 -0.46 1.27
CA ILE A 10 1.79 -0.12 1.29
C ILE A 10 1.55 1.01 0.28
N VAL A 11 0.58 0.84 -0.60
CA VAL A 11 0.08 1.92 -1.47
C VAL A 11 -1.13 2.55 -0.80
N GLU A 12 -1.01 3.81 -0.40
CA GLU A 12 -2.09 4.55 0.25
C GLU A 12 -2.63 5.66 -0.64
N ARG A 13 -3.88 6.06 -0.35
CA ARG A 13 -4.48 7.28 -0.89
C ARG A 13 -3.86 8.51 -0.23
N ALA A 14 -4.03 9.69 -0.83
CA ALA A 14 -3.52 10.94 -0.27
C ALA A 14 -4.06 11.27 1.14
N SER A 15 -5.29 10.85 1.45
CA SER A 15 -5.86 10.97 2.81
C SER A 15 -5.37 9.90 3.80
N GLY A 16 -4.51 8.98 3.36
CA GLY A 16 -3.96 7.89 4.15
C GLY A 16 -4.91 6.70 4.40
N ASP A 17 -4.39 5.70 5.09
CA ASP A 17 -5.15 4.62 5.69
C ASP A 17 -6.09 5.16 6.80
N PRO A 18 -7.41 4.85 6.78
CA PRO A 18 -8.34 5.24 7.84
C PRO A 18 -7.94 4.77 9.24
N ALA A 19 -7.18 3.67 9.36
CA ALA A 19 -6.65 3.18 10.63
C ALA A 19 -5.65 4.15 11.27
N ARG A 20 -5.12 5.14 10.54
CA ARG A 20 -4.27 6.22 11.10
C ARG A 20 -4.96 7.05 12.18
N GLN A 21 -6.29 7.03 12.26
CA GLN A 21 -7.04 7.61 13.40
C GLN A 21 -6.75 6.91 14.74
N PHE A 22 -6.22 5.69 14.70
CA PHE A 22 -5.76 4.90 15.84
C PHE A 22 -4.25 4.67 15.73
N PRO A 23 -3.41 5.63 16.13
CA PRO A 23 -1.99 5.67 15.77
C PRO A 23 -1.20 4.45 16.25
N ASP A 24 -1.41 4.00 17.49
CA ASP A 24 -0.69 2.84 18.05
C ASP A 24 -1.07 1.54 17.33
N PHE A 25 -2.34 1.38 16.99
CA PHE A 25 -2.83 0.23 16.25
C PHE A 25 -2.27 0.20 14.82
N HIS A 26 -2.31 1.35 14.13
CA HIS A 26 -1.73 1.49 12.80
C HIS A 26 -0.22 1.21 12.81
N ALA A 27 0.51 1.76 13.78
CA ALA A 27 1.95 1.54 13.94
C ALA A 27 2.27 0.05 14.20
N LEU A 28 1.50 -0.61 15.06
CA LEU A 28 1.70 -2.03 15.38
C LEU A 28 1.52 -2.91 14.14
N LEU A 29 0.51 -2.66 13.32
CA LEU A 29 0.20 -3.45 12.11
C LEU A 29 1.13 -3.16 10.94
N ASN A 30 1.59 -1.92 10.82
CA ASN A 30 2.36 -1.45 9.67
C ASN A 30 3.85 -1.24 9.97
N ARG A 31 4.32 -1.64 11.16
CA ARG A 31 5.75 -1.70 11.45
C ARG A 31 6.51 -2.46 10.36
N ASN A 32 7.75 -2.04 10.11
CA ASN A 32 8.66 -2.63 9.12
C ASN A 32 8.21 -2.52 7.65
N LYS A 33 7.04 -1.95 7.36
CA LYS A 33 6.57 -1.69 5.99
C LYS A 33 6.92 -0.25 5.57
N LYS A 34 7.17 -0.05 4.28
CA LYS A 34 7.26 1.28 3.67
C LYS A 34 5.88 1.71 3.18
N THR A 35 5.63 3.01 3.08
CA THR A 35 4.40 3.55 2.49
C THR A 35 4.73 4.44 1.31
N VAL A 36 3.96 4.31 0.23
CA VAL A 36 3.93 5.26 -0.89
C VAL A 36 2.50 5.75 -1.09
N VAL A 37 2.36 6.97 -1.59
CA VAL A 37 1.06 7.58 -1.84
C VAL A 37 0.84 7.69 -3.34
N PHE A 38 -0.18 7.01 -3.86
CA PHE A 38 -0.60 7.11 -5.26
C PHE A 38 -2.09 7.44 -5.35
N ASP A 39 -2.45 8.39 -6.22
CA ASP A 39 -3.84 8.58 -6.62
C ASP A 39 -4.17 7.69 -7.83
N LEU A 40 -4.71 6.50 -7.54
CA LEU A 40 -5.08 5.51 -8.55
C LEU A 40 -6.30 5.89 -9.38
N LYS A 41 -6.96 7.03 -9.11
CA LYS A 41 -8.00 7.59 -10.00
C LYS A 41 -7.38 8.30 -11.21
N THR A 42 -6.12 8.69 -11.12
CA THR A 42 -5.39 9.36 -12.21
C THR A 42 -4.61 8.36 -13.05
N GLU A 43 -4.43 8.65 -14.34
CA GLU A 43 -3.59 7.80 -15.20
C GLU A 43 -2.12 7.79 -14.75
N LEU A 44 -1.62 8.92 -14.24
CA LEU A 44 -0.27 9.01 -13.69
C LEU A 44 -0.08 8.08 -12.48
N GLY A 45 -1.03 8.05 -11.54
CA GLY A 45 -0.97 7.17 -10.39
C GLY A 45 -1.09 5.69 -10.76
N LYS A 46 -1.94 5.36 -11.74
CA LYS A 46 -2.02 4.01 -12.31
C LYS A 46 -0.71 3.61 -12.98
N GLU A 47 -0.08 4.50 -13.73
CA GLU A 47 1.21 4.23 -14.38
C GLU A 47 2.33 4.03 -13.35
N ALA A 48 2.38 4.86 -12.31
CA ALA A 48 3.34 4.70 -11.21
C ALA A 48 3.18 3.33 -10.52
N LEU A 49 1.94 2.92 -10.23
CA LEU A 49 1.65 1.59 -9.70
C LEU A 49 2.10 0.49 -10.69
N ARG A 50 1.74 0.60 -11.97
CA ARG A 50 2.12 -0.36 -13.02
C ARG A 50 3.63 -0.51 -13.16
N ARG A 51 4.40 0.57 -12.98
CA ARG A 51 5.87 0.51 -12.99
C ARG A 51 6.38 -0.23 -11.75
N MET A 52 5.84 0.08 -10.56
CA MET A 52 6.25 -0.57 -9.31
C MET A 52 5.96 -2.07 -9.29
N ILE A 53 4.79 -2.50 -9.78
CA ILE A 53 4.40 -3.92 -9.76
C ILE A 53 5.24 -4.79 -10.70
N LYS A 54 5.94 -4.21 -11.69
CA LYS A 54 6.83 -4.98 -12.59
C LYS A 54 7.98 -5.65 -11.84
N ASP A 55 8.43 -5.03 -10.76
CA ASP A 55 9.54 -5.52 -9.93
C ASP A 55 9.04 -6.11 -8.60
N THR A 56 7.74 -6.43 -8.49
CA THR A 56 7.11 -6.95 -7.27
C THR A 56 6.68 -8.40 -7.46
N ASP A 57 7.02 -9.27 -6.50
CA ASP A 57 6.66 -10.70 -6.56
C ASP A 57 5.17 -10.96 -6.28
N VAL A 58 4.57 -10.17 -5.37
CA VAL A 58 3.19 -10.38 -4.90
C VAL A 58 2.47 -9.04 -4.76
N LEU A 59 1.29 -8.94 -5.40
CA LEU A 59 0.33 -7.86 -5.17
C LEU A 59 -0.80 -8.37 -4.26
N SER A 60 -0.97 -7.75 -3.10
CA SER A 60 -2.08 -8.01 -2.19
C SER A 60 -3.06 -6.85 -2.24
N GLU A 61 -4.31 -7.13 -2.58
CA GLU A 61 -5.38 -6.14 -2.63
C GLU A 61 -6.58 -6.60 -1.80
N GLY A 62 -7.27 -5.62 -1.20
CA GLY A 62 -8.45 -5.84 -0.37
C GLY A 62 -9.62 -4.99 -0.83
N PHE A 63 -9.65 -4.58 -2.11
CA PHE A 63 -10.76 -3.82 -2.64
C PHE A 63 -11.96 -4.72 -2.88
N ARG A 64 -13.12 -4.11 -3.11
CA ARG A 64 -14.30 -4.87 -3.51
C ARG A 64 -14.05 -5.48 -4.89
N PRO A 65 -14.57 -6.68 -5.18
CA PRO A 65 -14.53 -7.23 -6.53
C PRO A 65 -15.08 -6.23 -7.54
N SER A 66 -14.43 -6.13 -8.71
CA SER A 66 -14.76 -5.21 -9.81
C SER A 66 -14.41 -3.73 -9.57
N THR A 67 -13.46 -3.43 -8.69
CA THR A 67 -12.86 -2.09 -8.56
C THR A 67 -11.95 -1.75 -9.75
#